data_AF-A0A545SJM5-F1
#
_entry.id   AF-A0A545SJM5-F1
#
_cell.length_a   1.000
_cell.length_b   1.000
_cell.length_c   1.000
_cell.angle_alpha   90.00
_cell.angle_beta   90.00
_cell.angle_gamma   90.00
#
_symmetry.space_group_name_H-M   'P 1'
#
loop_
_entity.id
_entity.type
_entity.pdbx_description
1 polymer ?
#
loop_
_entity_poly.entity_id
_entity_poly.type
_entity_poly.pdbx_seq_one_letter_code
_entity_poly.pdbx_strand_id
1 'polypeptide(L)'
;MTRLPILMLATLLAPALTACVGHESPAAPPVPVAAGQAAATQFMLKFRDGRDEQAVRAALPDLGQAAGLMLTYVRPMSGQAHVLRFPFDATNAQIEQALHRLRAHPAIDYAEPDRRVKIQ
;
A
#
# COMPACT_ATOMS: atom_id res chain seq x y z
N MET A 1 32.67 40.09 -31.31
CA MET A 1 33.21 41.03 -30.31
C MET A 1 32.71 40.49 -28.97
N THR A 2 33.51 40.07 -27.98
CA THR A 2 34.84 40.50 -27.57
C THR A 2 35.51 39.38 -26.77
N ARG A 3 36.82 39.23 -26.98
CA ARG A 3 37.75 38.31 -26.30
C ARG A 3 37.95 38.72 -24.84
N LEU A 4 38.21 37.76 -23.94
CA LEU A 4 39.49 37.74 -23.21
C LEU A 4 39.75 36.39 -22.50
N PRO A 5 40.85 35.70 -22.82
CA PRO A 5 41.49 34.68 -22.00
C PRO A 5 42.47 35.35 -21.02
N ILE A 6 42.92 34.69 -19.94
CA ILE A 6 44.28 34.86 -19.37
C ILE A 6 44.52 33.91 -18.18
N LEU A 7 45.62 33.16 -18.35
CA LEU A 7 46.62 32.65 -17.38
C LEU A 7 46.13 31.96 -16.10
N MET A 8 46.43 30.66 -16.00
CA MET A 8 47.65 30.13 -15.35
C MET A 8 47.63 30.26 -13.83
N LEU A 9 47.52 29.10 -13.18
CA LEU A 9 48.50 28.76 -12.16
C LEU A 9 48.70 27.24 -12.14
N ALA A 10 49.88 26.82 -12.57
CA ALA A 10 50.37 25.48 -12.37
C ALA A 10 50.77 25.31 -10.90
N THR A 11 50.27 24.26 -10.26
CA THR A 11 50.83 23.80 -8.99
C THR A 11 51.04 22.29 -9.07
N LEU A 12 52.31 21.91 -9.15
CA LEU A 12 52.79 20.54 -8.96
C LEU A 12 52.32 19.99 -7.60
N LEU A 13 51.86 18.74 -7.57
CA LEU A 13 52.11 17.88 -6.42
C LEU A 13 52.14 16.39 -6.79
N ALA A 14 53.06 15.70 -6.14
CA ALA A 14 53.69 14.41 -6.40
C ALA A 14 52.78 13.16 -6.33
N PRO A 15 53.25 11.98 -6.83
CA PRO A 15 52.46 10.76 -6.96
C PRO A 15 52.40 9.99 -5.64
N ALA A 16 51.19 9.60 -5.22
CA ALA A 16 50.97 8.71 -4.09
C ALA A 16 50.45 7.35 -4.59
N LEU A 17 51.36 6.37 -4.57
CA LEU A 17 51.16 4.95 -4.26
C LEU A 17 49.77 4.36 -4.59
N THR A 18 49.70 3.67 -5.73
CA THR A 18 48.64 2.73 -6.08
C THR A 18 48.65 1.56 -5.10
N ALA A 19 47.86 1.67 -4.03
CA ALA A 19 47.44 0.52 -3.25
C ALA A 19 46.28 -0.17 -3.98
N CYS A 20 46.53 -1.36 -4.51
CA CYS A 20 45.48 -2.27 -4.97
C CYS A 20 44.70 -2.78 -3.75
N VAL A 21 43.75 -1.99 -3.25
CA VAL A 21 42.73 -2.51 -2.32
C VAL A 21 41.67 -3.19 -3.17
N GLY A 22 41.63 -4.52 -3.07
CA GLY A 22 40.56 -5.33 -3.64
C GLY A 22 39.21 -4.79 -3.17
N HIS A 23 38.41 -4.32 -4.12
CA HIS A 23 37.03 -3.95 -3.87
C HIS A 23 36.26 -5.28 -3.75
N GLU A 24 36.23 -5.85 -2.55
CA GLU A 24 35.18 -6.78 -2.18
C GLU A 24 33.86 -6.03 -2.35
N SER A 25 33.17 -6.35 -3.45
CA SER A 25 31.79 -5.93 -3.68
C SER A 25 31.00 -6.39 -2.46
N PRO A 26 30.50 -5.48 -1.61
CA PRO A 26 29.60 -5.89 -0.56
C PRO A 26 28.41 -6.52 -1.27
N ALA A 27 28.29 -7.84 -1.14
CA ALA A 27 27.07 -8.55 -1.45
C ALA A 27 25.98 -7.75 -0.72
N ALA A 28 25.14 -7.08 -1.51
CA ALA A 28 24.03 -6.31 -0.97
C ALA A 28 23.34 -7.23 0.05
N PRO A 29 23.12 -6.76 1.29
CA PRO A 29 22.34 -7.55 2.23
C PRO A 29 21.04 -7.92 1.52
N PRO A 30 20.54 -9.17 1.64
CA PRO A 30 19.22 -9.48 1.12
C PRO A 30 18.30 -8.43 1.71
N VAL A 31 17.75 -7.58 0.83
CA VAL A 31 16.77 -6.60 1.24
C VAL A 31 15.73 -7.42 2.00
N PRO A 32 15.41 -7.10 3.26
CA PRO A 32 14.28 -7.73 3.88
C PRO A 32 13.10 -7.35 2.99
N VAL A 33 12.63 -8.31 2.20
CA VAL A 33 11.33 -8.23 1.52
C VAL A 33 10.40 -7.97 2.69
N ALA A 34 9.98 -6.70 2.84
CA ALA A 34 9.20 -6.25 3.97
C ALA A 34 8.12 -7.30 4.18
N ALA A 35 8.22 -8.04 5.29
CA ALA A 35 7.37 -9.19 5.56
C ALA A 35 5.94 -8.71 5.33
N GLY A 36 5.38 -9.12 4.20
CA GLY A 36 4.15 -8.53 3.69
C GLY A 36 3.13 -8.68 4.79
N GLN A 37 2.60 -7.55 5.27
CA GLN A 37 1.51 -7.58 6.23
C GLN A 37 0.49 -8.57 5.68
N ALA A 38 0.18 -9.61 6.46
CA ALA A 38 -0.76 -10.62 6.04
C ALA A 38 -2.02 -9.91 5.56
N ALA A 39 -2.45 -10.21 4.34
CA ALA A 39 -3.59 -9.58 3.72
C ALA A 39 -4.76 -9.56 4.69
N ALA A 40 -5.30 -8.38 5.00
CA ALA A 40 -6.56 -8.31 5.72
C ALA A 40 -7.64 -8.87 4.79
N THR A 41 -8.04 -10.13 5.01
CA THR A 41 -9.08 -10.78 4.21
C THR A 41 -10.44 -10.16 4.50
N GLN A 42 -10.62 -9.57 5.68
CA GLN A 42 -11.83 -8.88 6.12
C GLN A 42 -11.62 -7.38 6.19
N PHE A 43 -12.70 -6.64 6.01
CA PHE A 43 -12.74 -5.20 6.14
C PHE A 43 -14.08 -4.76 6.75
N MET A 44 -14.03 -3.62 7.43
CA MET A 44 -15.18 -2.93 7.97
C MET A 44 -15.69 -1.92 6.95
N LEU A 45 -17.00 -1.88 6.77
CA LEU A 45 -17.70 -0.98 5.84
C LEU A 45 -18.83 -0.29 6.60
N LYS A 46 -18.96 1.03 6.44
CA LYS A 46 -20.13 1.77 6.90
C LYS A 46 -20.73 2.57 5.76
N PHE A 47 -22.05 2.51 5.63
CA PHE A 47 -22.79 3.33 4.70
C PHE A 47 -23.21 4.65 5.33
N ARG A 48 -23.30 5.71 4.52
CA ARG A 48 -23.75 7.03 4.97
C ARG A 48 -25.21 7.05 5.42
N ASP A 49 -26.05 6.21 4.82
CA ASP A 49 -27.49 6.09 5.07
C ASP A 49 -27.83 5.05 6.15
N GLY A 50 -26.84 4.43 6.79
CA GLY A 50 -27.08 3.60 7.98
C GLY A 50 -27.76 2.25 7.71
N ARG A 51 -27.56 1.67 6.53
CA ARG A 51 -28.20 0.41 6.11
C ARG A 51 -28.05 -0.70 7.14
N ASP A 52 -29.13 -1.45 7.34
CA ASP A 52 -29.13 -2.68 8.12
C ASP A 52 -28.50 -3.87 7.36
N GLU A 53 -28.38 -5.01 8.03
CA GLU A 53 -27.79 -6.22 7.44
C GLU A 53 -28.49 -6.65 6.14
N GLN A 54 -29.82 -6.62 6.10
CA GLN A 54 -30.58 -7.12 4.95
C GLN A 54 -30.32 -6.24 3.72
N ALA A 55 -30.35 -4.92 3.91
CA ALA A 55 -30.04 -3.96 2.86
C ALA A 55 -28.58 -4.07 2.37
N VAL A 56 -27.62 -4.32 3.27
CA VAL A 56 -26.22 -4.53 2.87
C VAL A 56 -26.03 -5.83 2.09
N ARG A 57 -26.67 -6.93 2.51
CA ARG A 57 -26.64 -8.21 1.78
C ARG A 57 -27.21 -8.08 0.37
N ALA A 58 -28.30 -7.34 0.22
CA ALA A 58 -28.89 -7.06 -1.08
C ALA A 58 -27.95 -6.24 -2.00
N ALA A 59 -27.13 -5.36 -1.43
CA ALA A 59 -26.18 -4.53 -2.17
C ALA A 59 -24.84 -5.22 -2.49
N LEU A 60 -24.60 -6.47 -2.05
CA LEU A 60 -23.32 -7.17 -2.26
C LEU A 60 -22.88 -7.24 -3.73
N PRO A 61 -23.76 -7.52 -4.71
CA PRO A 61 -23.36 -7.53 -6.12
C PRO A 61 -22.81 -6.17 -6.57
N ASP A 62 -23.51 -5.08 -6.26
CA ASP A 62 -23.12 -3.72 -6.64
C ASP A 62 -21.83 -3.28 -5.94
N LEU A 63 -21.70 -3.59 -4.65
CA LEU A 63 -20.46 -3.37 -3.91
C LEU A 63 -19.30 -4.16 -4.51
N GLY A 64 -19.54 -5.41 -4.92
CA GLY A 64 -18.55 -6.24 -5.56
C GLY A 64 -18.12 -5.70 -6.93
N GLN A 65 -19.05 -5.13 -7.70
CA GLN A 65 -18.73 -4.41 -8.94
C GLN A 65 -17.87 -3.18 -8.67
N ALA A 66 -18.26 -2.34 -7.70
CA ALA A 66 -17.49 -1.16 -7.31
C ALA A 66 -16.08 -1.54 -6.82
N ALA A 67 -15.97 -2.59 -6.01
CA ALA A 67 -14.73 -3.14 -5.49
C ALA A 67 -13.93 -3.95 -6.52
N GLY A 68 -14.53 -4.35 -7.65
CA GLY A 68 -13.96 -5.25 -8.66
C GLY A 68 -13.53 -6.61 -8.11
N LEU A 69 -14.14 -7.04 -7.02
CA LEU A 69 -13.91 -8.32 -6.36
C LEU A 69 -15.25 -8.81 -5.80
N MET A 70 -15.49 -10.12 -5.83
CA MET A 70 -16.66 -10.67 -5.17
C MET A 70 -16.52 -10.54 -3.65
N LEU A 71 -17.54 -9.98 -3.01
CA LEU A 71 -17.54 -9.74 -1.57
C LEU A 71 -18.49 -10.72 -0.87
N THR A 72 -18.10 -11.16 0.32
CA THR A 72 -18.94 -11.98 1.19
C THR A 72 -19.28 -11.20 2.45
N TYR A 73 -20.55 -11.13 2.83
CA TYR A 73 -20.95 -10.57 4.11
C TYR A 73 -20.57 -11.50 5.27
N VAL A 74 -20.04 -10.93 6.36
CA VAL A 74 -19.60 -11.69 7.54
C VAL A 74 -20.54 -11.47 8.72
N ARG A 75 -20.68 -10.23 9.20
CA ARG A 75 -21.46 -9.90 10.40
C ARG A 75 -21.75 -8.39 10.50
N PRO A 76 -22.80 -7.99 11.24
CA PRO A 76 -22.97 -6.59 11.63
C PRO A 76 -22.00 -6.24 12.77
N MET A 77 -21.75 -4.94 12.94
CA MET A 77 -21.03 -4.36 14.06
C MET A 77 -21.86 -3.27 14.73
N SER A 78 -21.43 -2.84 15.92
CA SER A 78 -21.98 -1.64 16.54
C SER A 78 -21.76 -0.41 15.63
N GLY A 79 -22.61 0.61 15.78
CA GLY A 79 -22.47 1.85 15.01
C GLY A 79 -22.84 1.75 13.53
N GLN A 80 -23.63 0.74 13.14
CA GLN A 80 -24.12 0.50 11.77
C GLN A 80 -23.00 0.18 10.76
N ALA A 81 -21.86 -0.30 11.27
CA ALA A 81 -20.80 -0.84 10.45
C ALA A 81 -21.03 -2.34 10.20
N HIS A 82 -20.42 -2.85 9.15
CA HIS A 82 -20.57 -4.23 8.68
C HIS A 82 -19.20 -4.79 8.33
N VAL A 83 -18.97 -6.06 8.66
CA VAL A 83 -17.76 -6.76 8.24
C VAL A 83 -18.05 -7.53 6.98
N LEU A 84 -17.21 -7.30 5.97
CA LEU A 84 -17.22 -8.02 4.70
C LEU A 84 -15.85 -8.69 4.50
N ARG A 85 -15.79 -9.63 3.58
CA ARG A 85 -14.60 -10.42 3.27
C ARG A 85 -14.33 -10.44 1.76
N PHE A 86 -13.06 -10.26 1.39
CA PHE A 86 -12.54 -10.46 0.05
C PHE A 86 -12.36 -11.96 -0.27
N PRO A 87 -12.21 -12.35 -1.54
CA PRO A 87 -11.84 -13.72 -1.91
C PRO A 87 -10.52 -14.14 -1.24
N PHE A 88 -10.39 -15.42 -0.89
CA PHE A 88 -9.20 -15.96 -0.22
C PHE A 88 -7.93 -15.85 -1.07
N ASP A 89 -8.10 -15.90 -2.39
CA ASP A 89 -7.06 -15.83 -3.42
C ASP A 89 -6.76 -14.39 -3.88
N ALA A 90 -7.44 -13.38 -3.33
CA ALA A 90 -7.16 -11.99 -3.65
C ALA A 90 -5.79 -11.57 -3.12
N THR A 91 -4.97 -11.00 -3.99
CA THR A 91 -3.66 -10.44 -3.64
C THR A 91 -3.78 -9.16 -2.84
N ASN A 92 -2.74 -8.80 -2.08
CA ASN A 92 -2.66 -7.52 -1.37
C ASN A 92 -2.94 -6.31 -2.28
N ALA A 93 -2.40 -6.32 -3.50
CA ALA A 93 -2.61 -5.22 -4.45
C ALA A 93 -4.08 -5.09 -4.87
N GLN A 94 -4.76 -6.22 -5.13
CA GLN A 94 -6.19 -6.23 -5.46
C GLN A 94 -7.04 -5.73 -4.28
N ILE A 95 -6.71 -6.15 -3.05
CA ILE A 95 -7.41 -5.72 -1.84
C ILE A 95 -7.26 -4.21 -1.63
N GLU A 96 -6.05 -3.67 -1.73
CA GLU A 96 -5.81 -2.23 -1.58
C GLU A 96 -6.52 -1.42 -2.66
N GLN A 97 -6.51 -1.88 -3.92
CA GLN A 97 -7.25 -1.23 -5.00
C GLN A 97 -8.77 -1.30 -4.80
N ALA A 98 -9.29 -2.42 -4.29
CA ALA A 98 -10.70 -2.57 -3.96
C ALA A 98 -11.11 -1.60 -2.84
N LEU A 99 -10.33 -1.54 -1.76
CA LEU A 99 -10.57 -0.61 -0.66
C LEU A 99 -10.48 0.85 -1.12
N HIS A 100 -9.53 1.19 -1.99
CA HIS A 100 -9.43 2.53 -2.56
C HIS A 100 -10.72 2.93 -3.31
N ARG A 101 -11.24 2.03 -4.15
CA ARG A 101 -12.49 2.27 -4.87
C ARG A 101 -13.71 2.36 -3.96
N LEU A 102 -13.79 1.49 -2.95
CA LEU A 102 -14.88 1.53 -1.97
C LEU A 102 -14.88 2.83 -1.16
N ARG A 103 -13.71 3.33 -0.73
CA ARG A 103 -13.60 4.63 -0.04
C ARG A 103 -14.03 5.82 -0.91
N ALA A 104 -13.83 5.72 -2.22
CA ALA A 104 -14.25 6.75 -3.17
C ALA A 104 -15.75 6.67 -3.53
N HIS A 105 -16.46 5.61 -3.10
CA HIS A 105 -17.86 5.40 -3.46
C HIS A 105 -18.78 6.37 -2.68
N PRO A 106 -19.73 7.07 -3.34
CA PRO A 106 -20.50 8.15 -2.70
C PRO A 106 -21.39 7.68 -1.54
N ALA A 107 -21.92 6.46 -1.61
CA ALA A 107 -22.77 5.90 -0.55
C ALA A 107 -21.98 5.40 0.68
N ILE A 108 -20.65 5.28 0.58
CA ILE A 108 -19.79 4.72 1.62
C ILE A 108 -19.24 5.86 2.48
N ASP A 109 -19.38 5.72 3.80
CA ASP A 109 -18.80 6.64 4.78
C ASP A 109 -17.33 6.31 5.01
N TYR A 110 -17.03 5.04 5.32
CA TYR A 110 -15.67 4.52 5.36
C TYR A 110 -15.61 3.04 5.00
N ALA A 111 -14.44 2.61 4.51
CA ALA A 111 -14.07 1.23 4.26
C ALA A 111 -12.61 0.99 4.69
N GLU A 112 -12.40 0.10 5.66
CA GLU A 112 -11.08 -0.08 6.30
C GLU A 112 -10.76 -1.54 6.57
N PRO A 113 -9.48 -1.96 6.42
CA PRO A 113 -9.04 -3.30 6.81
C PRO A 113 -9.43 -3.67 8.26
N ASP A 114 -9.94 -4.88 8.47
CA ASP A 114 -10.15 -5.43 9.83
C ASP A 114 -8.81 -5.97 10.35
N ARG A 115 -7.97 -5.07 10.87
CA ARG A 115 -6.66 -5.40 11.43
C ARG A 115 -6.77 -5.49 12.95
N ARG A 116 -6.22 -6.58 13.51
CA ARG A 116 -6.01 -6.67 14.96
C ARG A 116 -4.87 -5.74 15.36
N VAL A 117 -5.15 -4.81 16.27
CA VAL A 117 -4.09 -4.04 16.94
C VAL A 117 -3.37 -4.99 17.90
N LYS A 118 -2.07 -5.18 17.71
CA LYS A 118 -1.23 -5.83 18.72
C LYS A 118 -0.90 -4.79 19.78
N ILE A 119 -1.49 -4.92 20.96
CA ILE A 119 -1.00 -4.27 22.17
C ILE A 119 0.34 -4.96 22.52
N GLN A 120 1.42 -4.19 22.46
CA GLN A 120 2.73 -4.57 22.97
C GLN A 120 2.90 -3.99 24.38
#